data_AF-A0A6A7C1C3-F1
#
_entry.id   AF-A0A6A7C1C3-F1
#
_cell.length_a   1.000
_cell.length_b   1.000
_cell.length_c   1.000
_cell.angle_alpha   90.00
_cell.angle_beta   90.00
_cell.angle_gamma   90.00
#
_symmetry.space_group_name_H-M   'P 1'
#
loop_
_entity.id
_entity.type
_entity.pdbx_description
1 polymer ?
#
loop_
_entity_poly.entity_id
_entity_poly.type
_entity_poly.pdbx_seq_one_letter_code
_entity_poly.pdbx_strand_id
1 'polypeptide(L)'
;MTMQGTMEAYDVPQHFTPGNRIKCGRKGRPITTYLEGHIIDLHTHSFITPVGHDSDIEFPAATAQVDAQNWIKLPPFSEKTARTFLSRSRFEEIRKEYIFMRWKERCFVHPGEQSRGHGLTISGFYYVSLRRADGCIEGLYFDPASTPYQNLRL
;
A
#
# COMPACT_ATOMS: atom_id res chain seq x y z
N MET A 1 -2.10 10.73 12.40
CA MET A 1 -0.99 11.40 11.67
C MET A 1 -0.98 10.98 10.19
N THR A 2 -0.61 11.87 9.26
CA THR A 2 -0.58 11.59 7.81
C THR A 2 0.82 11.76 7.20
N MET A 3 1.03 11.22 6.01
CA MET A 3 2.24 11.41 5.19
C MET A 3 1.87 11.59 3.71
N GLN A 4 2.78 12.15 2.93
CA GLN A 4 2.63 12.31 1.48
C GLN A 4 3.97 12.03 0.80
N GLY A 5 3.94 11.60 -0.46
CA GLY A 5 5.15 11.27 -1.20
C GLY A 5 4.89 10.91 -2.65
N THR A 6 5.92 10.43 -3.32
CA THR A 6 5.81 9.87 -4.67
C THR A 6 6.41 8.48 -4.70
N MET A 7 5.90 7.63 -5.59
CA MET A 7 6.41 6.29 -5.83
C MET A 7 6.69 6.11 -7.32
N GLU A 8 7.80 5.45 -7.63
CA GLU A 8 8.21 5.17 -9.00
C GLU A 8 8.23 3.66 -9.24
N ALA A 9 7.41 3.20 -10.17
CA ALA A 9 7.40 1.81 -10.63
C ALA A 9 8.19 1.68 -11.93
N TYR A 10 9.17 0.76 -11.93
CA TYR A 10 9.98 0.42 -13.09
C TYR A 10 9.56 -0.96 -13.65
N ASP A 11 9.93 -1.24 -14.90
CA ASP A 11 9.77 -2.56 -15.54
C ASP A 11 8.35 -3.15 -15.53
N VAL A 12 7.35 -2.27 -15.58
CA VAL A 12 5.93 -2.64 -15.59
C VAL A 12 5.59 -3.43 -16.87
N PRO A 13 5.08 -4.68 -16.75
CA PRO A 13 4.71 -5.49 -17.90
C PRO A 13 3.64 -4.82 -18.77
N GLN A 14 3.82 -4.84 -20.09
CA GLN A 14 2.79 -4.36 -21.02
C GLN A 14 1.88 -5.53 -21.43
N HIS A 15 0.59 -5.44 -21.14
CA HIS A 15 -0.39 -6.34 -21.75
C HIS A 15 -0.58 -5.97 -23.23
N PHE A 16 0.07 -6.73 -24.11
CA PHE A 16 -0.14 -6.61 -25.55
C PHE A 16 -1.55 -7.08 -25.92
N THR A 17 -2.39 -6.14 -26.37
CA THR A 17 -3.61 -6.48 -27.13
C THR A 17 -3.24 -6.60 -28.61
N PRO A 18 -3.52 -7.73 -29.28
CA PRO A 18 -3.20 -7.89 -30.69
C PRO A 18 -4.14 -7.02 -31.52
N GLY A 19 -3.61 -5.95 -32.14
CA GLY A 19 -4.36 -5.08 -33.05
C GLY A 19 -4.10 -3.59 -32.86
N ASN A 20 -3.66 -3.17 -31.68
CA ASN A 20 -3.35 -1.76 -31.42
C ASN A 20 -1.84 -1.58 -31.27
N ARG A 21 -1.20 -1.06 -32.31
CA ARG A 21 0.24 -0.75 -32.33
C ARG A 21 0.47 0.56 -31.57
N ILE A 22 0.13 0.58 -30.27
CA ILE A 22 0.43 1.71 -29.40
C ILE A 22 1.94 1.68 -29.14
N LYS A 23 2.69 2.50 -29.88
CA LYS A 23 4.07 2.84 -29.56
C LYS A 23 4.07 3.74 -28.33
N CYS A 24 3.79 3.21 -27.14
CA CYS A 24 3.88 4.02 -25.93
C CYS A 24 4.49 3.26 -24.76
N GLY A 25 5.45 3.92 -24.10
CA GLY A 25 6.44 3.33 -23.21
C GLY A 25 7.79 3.17 -23.93
N ARG A 26 8.64 4.20 -23.90
CA ARG A 26 10.07 3.97 -24.13
C ARG A 26 10.53 3.04 -23.00
N LYS A 27 11.17 1.90 -23.32
CA LYS A 27 11.90 1.09 -22.33
C LYS A 27 12.71 2.04 -21.43
N GLY A 28 12.47 2.00 -20.11
CA GLY A 28 13.27 2.73 -19.12
C GLY A 28 12.72 4.05 -18.58
N ARG A 29 11.43 4.39 -18.75
CA ARG A 29 10.82 5.51 -17.99
C ARG A 29 9.90 4.97 -16.88
N PRO A 30 10.07 5.37 -15.62
CA PRO A 30 9.20 4.92 -14.53
C PRO A 30 7.80 5.51 -14.65
N ILE A 31 6.84 4.80 -14.06
CA ILE A 31 5.51 5.34 -13.77
C ILE A 31 5.57 5.97 -12.38
N THR A 32 5.43 7.28 -12.33
CA THR A 32 5.46 8.05 -11.08
C THR A 32 4.04 8.40 -10.62
N THR A 33 3.72 8.04 -9.39
CA THR A 33 2.44 8.36 -8.75
C THR A 33 2.65 9.20 -7.50
N TYR A 34 1.69 10.09 -7.24
CA TYR A 34 1.61 10.81 -5.97
C TYR A 34 0.75 9.98 -5.01
N LEU A 35 1.22 9.83 -3.78
CA LEU A 35 0.52 9.08 -2.74
C LEU A 35 0.41 9.87 -1.44
N GLU A 36 -0.62 9.53 -0.70
CA GLU A 36 -0.84 9.99 0.67
C GLU A 36 -0.99 8.77 1.57
N GLY A 37 -0.78 8.93 2.87
CA GLY A 37 -0.91 7.80 3.77
C GLY A 37 -1.30 8.16 5.18
N HIS A 38 -1.94 7.20 5.84
CA HIS A 38 -2.22 7.23 7.26
C HIS A 38 -1.13 6.49 8.01
N ILE A 39 -0.52 7.16 8.99
CA ILE A 39 0.32 6.49 9.99
C ILE A 39 -0.60 5.97 11.08
N ILE A 40 -0.48 4.69 11.40
CA ILE A 40 -1.29 4.00 12.41
C ILE A 40 -0.74 4.33 13.79
N ASP A 41 -1.50 5.13 14.55
CA ASP A 41 -1.15 5.59 15.89
C ASP A 41 -2.11 5.07 16.98
N LEU A 42 -3.19 4.39 16.59
CA LEU A 42 -4.31 3.93 17.44
C LEU A 42 -5.10 5.03 18.16
N HIS A 43 -4.81 6.30 17.90
CA HIS A 43 -5.54 7.44 18.46
C HIS A 43 -6.42 8.08 17.40
N THR A 44 -5.85 8.35 16.24
CA THR A 44 -6.52 8.89 15.05
C THR A 44 -6.75 7.79 14.03
N HIS A 45 -5.76 6.91 13.81
CA HIS A 45 -5.84 5.84 12.83
C HIS A 45 -5.61 4.49 13.48
N SER A 46 -6.62 3.61 13.41
CA SER A 46 -6.52 2.22 13.87
C SER A 46 -6.08 1.27 12.74
N PHE A 47 -5.84 0.01 13.05
CA PHE A 47 -5.59 -1.02 12.01
C PHE A 47 -6.80 -1.31 11.13
N ILE A 48 -8.00 -0.92 11.56
CA ILE A 48 -9.21 -1.00 10.73
C ILE A 48 -9.18 0.13 9.70
N THR A 49 -9.39 -0.22 8.44
CA THR A 49 -9.48 0.75 7.35
C THR A 49 -10.76 1.58 7.52
N PRO A 50 -10.68 2.91 7.53
CA PRO A 50 -11.85 3.77 7.68
C PRO A 50 -12.79 3.61 6.47
N VAL A 51 -14.09 3.76 6.70
CA VAL A 51 -15.12 3.58 5.67
C VAL A 51 -15.67 4.95 5.28
N GLY A 52 -15.76 5.20 3.97
CA GLY A 52 -16.39 6.41 3.44
C GLY A 52 -15.65 7.71 3.77
N HIS A 53 -16.40 8.75 4.13
CA HIS A 53 -15.89 10.11 4.37
C HIS A 53 -15.41 10.37 5.81
N ASP A 54 -15.27 9.33 6.64
CA ASP A 54 -14.77 9.46 8.02
C ASP A 54 -13.26 9.78 8.09
N SER A 55 -12.64 10.09 6.96
CA SER A 55 -11.20 10.17 6.75
C SER A 55 -10.87 11.14 5.62
N ASP A 56 -9.82 11.95 5.80
CA ASP A 56 -9.28 12.85 4.78
C ASP A 56 -8.71 12.07 3.56
N ILE A 57 -8.33 10.80 3.79
CA ILE A 57 -7.87 9.89 2.74
C ILE A 57 -8.93 8.81 2.50
N GLU A 58 -9.45 8.78 1.28
CA GLU A 58 -10.44 7.79 0.87
C GLU A 58 -9.73 6.49 0.47
N PHE A 59 -10.06 5.42 1.20
CA PHE A 59 -9.59 4.07 0.91
C PHE A 59 -10.75 3.23 0.36
N PRO A 60 -10.48 2.33 -0.62
CA PRO A 60 -11.40 1.26 -0.97
C PRO A 60 -11.85 0.48 0.27
N ALA A 61 -13.11 0.04 0.27
CA ALA A 61 -13.67 -0.70 1.39
C ALA A 61 -12.89 -1.98 1.68
N ALA A 62 -12.33 -2.07 2.88
CA ALA A 62 -11.74 -3.28 3.43
C ALA A 62 -12.46 -3.63 4.74
N THR A 63 -12.90 -4.87 4.88
CA THR A 63 -13.52 -5.33 6.13
C THR A 63 -12.45 -5.57 7.19
N ALA A 64 -12.84 -5.58 8.47
CA ALA A 64 -11.92 -5.90 9.56
C ALA A 64 -11.21 -7.26 9.38
N GLN A 65 -11.88 -8.23 8.73
CA GLN A 65 -11.29 -9.52 8.38
C GLN A 65 -10.18 -9.38 7.33
N VAL A 66 -10.41 -8.58 6.28
CA VAL A 66 -9.42 -8.28 5.25
C VAL A 66 -8.23 -7.55 5.86
N ASP A 67 -8.48 -6.56 6.72
CA ASP A 67 -7.41 -5.84 7.43
C ASP A 67 -6.55 -6.83 8.23
N ALA A 68 -7.17 -7.69 9.05
CA ALA A 68 -6.46 -8.68 9.84
C ALA A 68 -5.62 -9.63 8.97
N GLN A 69 -6.17 -10.10 7.85
CA GLN A 69 -5.49 -11.02 6.92
C GLN A 69 -4.31 -10.39 6.18
N ASN A 70 -4.31 -9.08 5.96
CA ASN A 70 -3.19 -8.38 5.36
C ASN A 70 -2.14 -8.00 6.40
N TRP A 71 -2.55 -7.42 7.53
CA TRP A 71 -1.60 -7.03 8.59
C TRP A 71 -0.80 -8.21 9.11
N ILE A 72 -1.43 -9.38 9.30
CA ILE A 72 -0.74 -10.57 9.82
C ILE A 72 0.37 -11.11 8.90
N LYS A 73 0.39 -10.71 7.63
CA LYS A 73 1.40 -11.12 6.65
C LYS A 73 2.61 -10.19 6.60
N LEU A 74 2.55 -9.03 7.26
CA LEU A 74 3.64 -8.05 7.32
C LEU A 74 4.40 -8.16 8.64
N PRO A 75 5.72 -7.99 8.66
CA PRO A 75 6.47 -7.96 9.90
C PRO A 75 6.01 -6.81 10.82
N PRO A 76 6.12 -6.96 12.14
CA PRO A 76 6.52 -8.17 12.88
C PRO A 76 5.32 -9.10 13.14
N PHE A 77 4.17 -8.85 12.51
CA PHE A 77 3.01 -9.71 12.64
C PHE A 77 3.26 -11.05 11.94
N SER A 78 2.67 -12.08 12.53
CA SER A 78 2.64 -13.44 12.02
C SER A 78 1.52 -14.19 12.73
N GLU A 79 1.09 -15.32 12.17
CA GLU A 79 0.12 -16.21 12.84
C GLU A 79 0.57 -16.63 14.25
N LYS A 80 1.88 -16.81 14.43
CA LYS A 80 2.49 -17.19 15.72
C LYS A 80 2.47 -16.03 16.73
N THR A 81 2.58 -14.79 16.25
CA THR A 81 2.59 -13.61 17.11
C THR A 81 1.20 -13.03 17.34
N ALA A 82 0.15 -13.48 16.64
CA ALA A 82 -1.23 -12.98 16.76
C ALA A 82 -1.72 -12.81 18.23
N ARG A 83 -1.42 -13.79 19.09
CA ARG A 83 -1.79 -13.75 20.52
C ARG A 83 -0.98 -12.74 21.34
N THR A 84 0.24 -12.44 20.91
CA THR A 84 1.16 -11.51 21.57
C THR A 84 0.63 -10.07 21.55
N PHE A 85 -0.18 -9.73 20.54
CA PHE A 85 -0.78 -8.40 20.34
C PHE A 85 -1.94 -8.07 21.29
N LEU A 86 -2.47 -9.07 22.01
CA LEU A 86 -3.49 -8.83 23.05
C LEU A 86 -2.89 -8.15 24.29
N SER A 87 -1.56 -8.14 24.42
CA SER A 87 -0.86 -7.44 25.49
C SER A 87 -0.52 -6.01 25.07
N ARG A 88 -1.04 -5.03 25.82
CA ARG A 88 -0.75 -3.62 25.59
C ARG A 88 0.75 -3.30 25.65
N SER A 89 1.47 -3.85 26.63
CA SER A 89 2.91 -3.59 26.79
C SER A 89 3.74 -4.09 25.61
N ARG A 90 3.44 -5.28 25.11
CA ARG A 90 4.13 -5.84 23.93
C ARG A 90 3.82 -5.04 22.67
N PHE A 91 2.58 -4.55 22.53
CA PHE A 91 2.24 -3.69 21.42
C PHE A 91 3.00 -2.36 21.45
N GLU A 92 3.22 -1.77 22.63
CA GLU A 92 4.06 -0.57 22.78
C GLU A 92 5.51 -0.79 22.33
N GLU A 93 6.10 -1.95 22.65
CA GLU A 93 7.45 -2.31 22.18
C GLU A 93 7.50 -2.39 20.66
N ILE A 94 6.51 -3.02 20.05
CA ILE A 94 6.39 -3.13 18.60
C ILE A 94 6.28 -1.75 17.94
N ARG A 95 5.52 -0.82 18.52
CA ARG A 95 5.44 0.56 18.02
C ARG A 95 6.76 1.34 18.10
N LYS A 96 7.68 0.95 19.00
CA LYS A 96 9.02 1.56 19.07
C LYS A 96 9.94 1.04 17.98
N GLU A 97 9.68 -0.16 17.47
CA GLU A 97 10.49 -0.82 16.45
C GLU A 97 9.93 -0.66 15.03
N TYR A 98 8.60 -0.57 14.90
CA TYR A 98 7.90 -0.53 13.62
C TYR A 98 6.92 0.63 13.53
N ILE A 99 6.81 1.18 12.32
CA ILE A 99 5.78 2.14 11.94
C ILE A 99 4.87 1.46 10.93
N PHE A 100 3.57 1.41 11.25
CA PHE A 100 2.57 0.87 10.33
C PHE A 100 1.85 2.00 9.62
N MET A 101 1.56 1.80 8.33
CA MET A 101 0.95 2.81 7.49
C MET A 101 -0.02 2.19 6.48
N ARG A 102 -0.98 2.99 6.02
CA ARG A 102 -1.73 2.72 4.80
C ARG A 102 -1.38 3.77 3.75
N TRP A 103 -0.98 3.37 2.55
CA TRP A 103 -0.63 4.31 1.46
C TRP A 103 -1.65 4.23 0.33
N LYS A 104 -2.18 5.38 -0.09
CA LYS A 104 -3.14 5.53 -1.18
C LYS A 104 -2.55 6.41 -2.27
N GLU A 105 -2.33 5.83 -3.44
CA GLU A 105 -2.00 6.59 -4.65
C GLU A 105 -3.21 7.41 -5.09
N ARG A 106 -3.00 8.69 -5.40
CA ARG A 106 -4.06 9.64 -5.79
C ARG A 106 -4.07 9.90 -7.29
N CYS A 107 -2.91 10.05 -7.90
CA CYS A 107 -2.80 10.37 -9.32
C CYS A 107 -1.42 10.02 -9.88
N PHE A 108 -1.35 9.95 -11.20
CA PHE A 108 -0.09 9.90 -11.94
C PHE A 108 0.49 11.31 -12.06
N VAL A 109 1.75 11.49 -11.66
CA VAL A 109 2.43 12.81 -11.65
C VAL A 109 2.70 13.30 -13.08
N HIS A 110 2.99 12.38 -13.99
CA HIS A 110 3.17 12.67 -15.41
C HIS A 110 2.12 11.90 -16.22
N PRO A 111 0.87 12.40 -16.30
CA PRO A 111 -0.19 11.75 -17.05
C PRO A 111 0.07 11.89 -18.55
N GLY A 112 0.97 11.08 -19.10
CA GLY A 112 1.11 10.86 -20.53
C GLY A 112 0.27 9.66 -21.00
N GLU A 113 0.31 9.35 -22.30
CA GLU A 113 -0.34 8.16 -22.90
C GLU A 113 0.01 6.81 -22.21
N GLN A 114 1.05 6.79 -21.38
CA GLN A 114 1.51 5.65 -20.59
C GLN A 114 0.49 5.22 -19.51
N SER A 115 -0.22 6.15 -18.85
CA SER A 115 -1.15 5.79 -17.77
C SER A 115 -2.41 5.05 -18.26
N ARG A 116 -2.67 5.00 -19.57
CA ARG A 116 -3.88 4.38 -20.16
C ARG A 116 -3.66 3.00 -20.77
N GLY A 117 -2.43 2.46 -20.77
CA GLY A 117 -2.11 1.25 -21.56
C GLY A 117 -1.39 0.11 -20.83
N HIS A 118 -1.03 0.27 -19.55
CA HIS A 118 -0.15 -0.69 -18.86
C HIS A 118 -0.89 -1.72 -17.98
N GLY A 119 -2.23 -1.69 -17.92
CA GLY A 119 -2.99 -2.59 -17.03
C GLY A 119 -2.73 -2.35 -15.54
N LEU A 120 -2.01 -1.28 -15.19
CA LEU A 120 -1.81 -0.86 -13.82
C LEU A 120 -3.01 -0.07 -13.33
N THR A 121 -3.47 -0.44 -12.14
CA THR A 121 -4.51 0.24 -11.40
C THR A 121 -3.87 0.88 -10.16
N ILE A 122 -4.26 2.12 -9.89
CA ILE A 122 -3.94 2.82 -8.63
C ILE A 122 -5.19 2.92 -7.74
N SER A 123 -6.25 2.17 -8.06
CA SER A 123 -7.53 2.22 -7.37
C SER A 123 -7.43 1.68 -5.95
N GLY A 124 -6.55 0.71 -5.72
CA GLY A 124 -6.25 0.13 -4.42
C GLY A 124 -5.44 1.02 -3.48
N PHE A 125 -4.93 0.40 -2.43
CA PHE A 125 -4.02 0.99 -1.46
C PHE A 125 -3.04 -0.07 -0.93
N TYR A 126 -2.02 0.35 -0.20
CA TYR A 126 -1.02 -0.54 0.40
C TYR A 126 -1.17 -0.58 1.91
N TYR A 127 -1.15 -1.79 2.48
CA TYR A 127 -0.76 -2.00 3.86
C TYR A 127 0.76 -1.96 3.95
N VAL A 128 1.34 -1.22 4.89
CA VAL A 128 2.79 -0.99 4.94
C VAL A 128 3.32 -1.12 6.36
N SER A 129 4.46 -1.80 6.49
CA SER A 129 5.26 -1.90 7.69
C SER A 129 6.68 -1.41 7.42
N LEU A 130 7.13 -0.44 8.21
CA LEU A 130 8.47 0.13 8.17
C LEU A 130 9.21 -0.25 9.44
N ARG A 131 10.34 -0.94 9.31
CA ARG A 131 11.25 -1.21 10.43
C ARG A 131 12.15 0.00 10.68
N ARG A 132 12.10 0.54 11.89
CA ARG A 132 12.82 1.77 12.26
C ARG A 132 14.33 1.59 12.37
N ALA A 133 14.79 0.38 12.64
CA ALA A 133 16.20 0.09 12.87
C ALA A 133 17.06 0.29 11.61
N ASP A 134 16.53 -0.02 10.43
CA ASP A 134 17.26 -0.02 9.17
C ASP A 134 16.50 0.59 7.99
N GLY A 135 15.24 1.02 8.20
CA GLY A 135 14.44 1.64 7.17
C GLY A 135 13.77 0.66 6.21
N CYS A 136 13.86 -0.66 6.43
CA CYS A 136 13.26 -1.66 5.56
C CYS A 136 11.73 -1.51 5.52
N ILE A 137 11.17 -1.41 4.32
CA ILE A 137 9.73 -1.30 4.11
C ILE A 137 9.23 -2.58 3.45
N GLU A 138 8.21 -3.18 4.05
CA GLU A 138 7.42 -4.25 3.44
C GLU A 138 5.96 -3.81 3.34
N GLY A 139 5.32 -4.11 2.22
CA GLY A 139 3.93 -3.77 2.00
C GLY A 139 3.18 -4.77 1.14
N LEU A 140 1.85 -4.70 1.23
CA LEU A 140 0.91 -5.50 0.45
C LEU A 140 -0.10 -4.59 -0.22
N TYR A 141 -0.17 -4.64 -1.55
CA TYR A 141 -1.21 -3.96 -2.30
C TYR A 141 -2.54 -4.71 -2.15
N PHE A 142 -3.60 -3.94 -1.89
CA PHE A 142 -4.97 -4.40 -1.82
C PHE A 142 -5.86 -3.61 -2.77
N ASP A 143 -6.53 -4.35 -3.64
CA ASP A 143 -7.61 -3.88 -4.50
C ASP A 143 -8.55 -5.09 -4.73
N PRO A 144 -9.86 -4.98 -4.43
CA PRO A 144 -10.82 -6.07 -4.65
C PRO A 144 -10.85 -6.62 -6.08
N ALA A 145 -10.47 -5.81 -7.07
CA ALA A 145 -10.46 -6.18 -8.48
C ALA A 145 -9.11 -6.74 -8.97
N SER A 146 -8.09 -6.79 -8.10
CA SER A 146 -6.73 -7.20 -8.46
C SER A 146 -6.34 -8.53 -7.81
N THR A 147 -5.25 -9.13 -8.32
CA THR A 147 -4.63 -10.29 -7.66
C THR A 147 -4.21 -9.92 -6.23
N PRO A 148 -4.55 -10.74 -5.21
CA PRO A 148 -4.23 -10.41 -3.82
C PRO A 148 -2.73 -10.58 -3.54
N TYR A 149 -2.28 -9.93 -2.46
CA TYR A 149 -0.93 -10.09 -1.88
C TYR A 149 0.23 -9.76 -2.83
N GLN A 150 0.06 -8.76 -3.69
CA GLN A 150 1.18 -8.21 -4.45
C GLN A 150 2.10 -7.45 -3.48
N ASN A 151 3.37 -7.83 -3.44
CA ASN A 151 4.32 -7.34 -2.45
C ASN A 151 5.01 -6.05 -2.92
N LEU A 152 5.21 -5.13 -1.98
CA LEU A 152 6.09 -3.97 -2.08
C LEU A 152 7.26 -4.18 -1.12
N ARG A 153 8.49 -3.96 -1.58
CA ARG A 153 9.70 -3.99 -0.75
C ARG A 153 10.64 -2.86 -1.14
N LEU A 154 11.09 -2.07 -0.16
CA LEU A 154 12.02 -0.93 -0.33
C LEU A 154 13.13 -0.99 0.72
#